data_AF-A0A7L4RBL5-F1
#
_entry.id   AF-A0A7L4RBL5-F1
#
_cell.length_a   1.000
_cell.length_b   1.000
_cell.length_c   1.000
_cell.angle_alpha   90.00
_cell.angle_beta   90.00
_cell.angle_gamma   90.00
#
_symmetry.space_group_name_H-M   'P 1'
#
loop_
_entity.id
_entity.type
_entity.pdbx_description
1 polymer ?
#
loop_
_entity_poly.entity_id
_entity_poly.type
_entity_poly.pdbx_seq_one_letter_code
_entity_poly.pdbx_strand_id
1 'polypeptide(L)'
;MASALDKTISYVGIAASAFGIMFTVFLFITLNGAIDSVHKAATDQMDSGIAILQDAGGIVQSTADSVDSFSAFAQNASVSVNQSADAIGGMGDAVTTFADSLGSIPYMPSEATTALYSSADGIEEAAGYMHETAASMSNVTGNTMSTAAGIQQLKEDINSDVVSLQKTKKQLDDISGTLKIGLVLGSLLALLMFVLNGLNFYRQLK
;
A
#
# COMPACT_ATOMS: atom_id res chain seq x y z
N MET A 1 32.19 29.43 68.09
CA MET A 1 30.95 29.22 67.29
C MET A 1 31.20 29.27 65.78
N ALA A 2 31.98 30.23 65.24
CA ALA A 2 32.25 30.31 63.79
C ALA A 2 32.84 29.02 63.17
N SER A 3 33.78 28.35 63.83
CA SER A 3 34.41 27.11 63.33
C SER A 3 33.48 25.88 63.24
N ALA A 4 32.46 25.79 64.10
CA ALA A 4 31.51 24.67 64.07
C ALA A 4 30.45 24.85 62.97
N LEU A 5 30.10 26.10 62.67
CA LEU A 5 29.18 26.46 61.59
C LEU A 5 29.79 26.14 60.23
N ASP A 6 31.09 26.46 60.05
CA ASP A 6 31.83 26.29 58.79
C ASP A 6 32.00 24.81 58.39
N LYS A 7 32.31 23.95 59.38
CA LYS A 7 32.36 22.49 59.17
C LYS A 7 31.00 21.92 58.77
N THR A 8 29.93 22.35 59.44
CA THR A 8 28.57 21.90 59.13
C THR A 8 28.17 22.25 57.69
N ILE A 9 28.47 23.48 57.25
CA ILE A 9 28.20 23.93 55.87
C ILE A 9 28.96 23.07 54.85
N SER A 10 30.24 22.78 55.12
CA SER A 10 31.03 21.96 54.20
C SER A 10 30.58 20.50 54.12
N TYR A 11 30.15 19.88 55.23
CA TYR A 11 29.57 18.53 55.21
C TYR A 11 28.26 18.48 54.43
N VAL A 12 27.40 19.49 54.58
CA VAL A 12 26.16 19.61 53.79
C VAL A 12 26.48 19.78 52.30
N GLY A 13 27.50 20.57 51.95
CA GLY A 13 27.96 20.73 50.56
C GLY A 13 28.48 19.42 49.94
N ILE A 14 29.26 18.63 50.69
CA ILE A 14 29.73 17.31 50.23
C ILE A 14 28.54 16.35 50.04
N ALA A 15 27.63 16.27 51.01
CA ALA A 15 26.44 15.41 50.90
C ALA A 15 25.55 15.81 49.71
N ALA A 16 25.35 17.11 49.48
CA ALA A 16 24.63 17.62 48.33
C ALA A 16 25.31 17.24 47.00
N SER A 17 26.64 17.30 46.93
CA SER A 17 27.40 16.88 45.73
C SER A 17 27.26 15.37 45.45
N ALA A 18 27.31 14.54 46.49
CA ALA A 18 27.13 13.09 46.36
C ALA A 18 25.71 12.73 45.89
N PHE A 19 24.70 13.40 46.44
CA PHE A 19 23.32 13.26 45.99
C PHE A 19 23.15 13.70 44.53
N GLY A 20 23.74 14.84 44.15
CA GLY A 20 23.71 15.32 42.77
C GLY A 20 24.33 14.35 41.77
N ILE A 21 25.46 13.71 42.13
CA ILE A 21 26.10 12.65 41.33
C ILE A 21 25.15 11.45 41.16
N MET A 22 24.61 10.92 42.26
CA MET A 22 23.71 9.77 42.23
C MET A 22 22.45 10.05 41.42
N PHE A 23 21.86 11.25 41.59
CA PHE A 23 20.70 11.70 40.83
C PHE A 23 21.01 11.82 39.33
N THR A 24 22.17 12.37 38.97
CA THR A 24 22.60 12.50 37.57
C THR A 24 22.77 11.13 36.91
N VAL A 25 23.40 10.17 37.61
CA VAL A 25 23.55 8.79 37.11
C VAL A 25 22.19 8.10 36.97
N PHE A 26 21.31 8.25 37.95
CA PHE A 26 19.96 7.70 37.91
C PHE A 26 19.15 8.24 36.72
N LEU A 27 19.18 9.57 36.51
CA LEU A 27 18.54 10.20 35.35
C LEU A 27 19.14 9.70 34.03
N PHE A 28 20.47 9.58 33.94
CA PHE A 28 21.13 9.06 32.75
C PHE A 28 20.62 7.66 32.38
N ILE A 29 20.61 6.73 33.34
CA ILE A 29 20.15 5.36 33.12
C ILE A 29 18.68 5.34 32.69
N THR A 30 17.84 6.10 33.40
CA THR A 30 16.39 6.13 33.15
C THR A 30 16.08 6.73 31.77
N LEU A 31 16.70 7.85 31.42
CA LEU A 31 16.49 8.52 30.13
C LEU A 31 17.06 7.69 28.98
N ASN A 32 18.22 7.07 29.14
CA ASN A 32 18.78 6.21 28.10
C ASN A 32 17.87 5.00 27.83
N GLY A 33 17.38 4.34 28.88
CA GLY A 33 16.42 3.24 28.75
C GLY A 33 15.08 3.66 28.14
N ALA A 34 14.61 4.87 28.44
CA ALA A 34 13.41 5.44 27.82
C ALA A 34 13.63 5.70 26.31
N ILE A 35 14.78 6.27 25.92
CA ILE A 35 15.13 6.46 24.50
C ILE A 35 15.15 5.12 23.77
N ASP A 36 15.80 4.10 24.34
CA ASP A 36 15.87 2.76 23.74
C ASP A 36 14.49 2.13 23.56
N SER A 37 13.64 2.25 24.58
CA SER A 37 12.29 1.68 24.56
C SER A 37 11.41 2.35 23.50
N VAL A 38 11.44 3.69 23.42
CA VAL A 38 10.68 4.44 22.42
C VAL A 38 11.20 4.16 21.02
N HIS A 39 12.53 4.20 20.85
CA HIS A 39 13.18 3.92 19.57
C HIS A 39 12.79 2.53 19.05
N LYS A 40 12.97 1.50 19.87
CA LYS A 40 12.61 0.12 19.53
C LYS A 40 11.13 -0.03 19.19
N ALA A 41 10.25 0.51 20.03
CA ALA A 41 8.81 0.42 19.78
C ALA A 41 8.41 1.08 18.45
N ALA A 42 8.99 2.24 18.13
CA ALA A 42 8.72 2.94 16.89
C ALA A 42 9.33 2.22 15.67
N THR A 43 10.56 1.69 15.76
CA THR A 43 11.15 0.91 14.67
C THR A 43 10.39 -0.39 14.40
N ASP A 44 9.95 -1.09 15.46
CA ASP A 44 9.15 -2.32 15.33
C ASP A 44 7.80 -2.04 14.63
N GLN A 45 7.16 -0.92 14.95
CA GLN A 45 5.93 -0.49 14.27
C GLN A 45 6.18 -0.13 12.80
N MET A 46 7.28 0.56 12.49
CA MET A 46 7.64 0.88 11.11
C MET A 46 7.96 -0.37 10.29
N ASP A 47 8.67 -1.35 10.86
CA ASP A 47 8.97 -2.63 10.20
C ASP A 47 7.69 -3.42 9.93
N SER A 48 6.77 -3.44 10.90
CA SER A 48 5.45 -4.05 10.71
C SER A 48 4.66 -3.33 9.61
N GLY A 49 4.69 -2.00 9.57
CA GLY A 49 4.04 -1.20 8.53
C GLY A 49 4.62 -1.45 7.14
N ILE A 50 5.94 -1.55 7.02
CA ILE A 50 6.62 -1.89 5.76
C ILE A 50 6.21 -3.29 5.29
N ALA A 51 6.17 -4.28 6.19
CA ALA A 51 5.72 -5.63 5.85
C ALA A 51 4.28 -5.64 5.31
N ILE A 52 3.37 -4.94 5.98
CA ILE A 52 1.97 -4.81 5.54
C ILE A 52 1.89 -4.18 4.14
N LEU A 53 2.67 -3.13 3.86
CA LEU A 53 2.69 -2.50 2.54
C LEU A 53 3.27 -3.41 1.46
N GLN A 54 4.27 -4.23 1.80
CA GLN A 54 4.80 -5.23 0.87
C GLN A 54 3.77 -6.31 0.54
N ASP A 55 3.04 -6.81 1.55
CA ASP A 55 1.95 -7.76 1.36
C ASP A 55 0.83 -7.16 0.50
N ALA A 56 0.46 -5.90 0.78
CA ALA A 56 -0.50 -5.16 -0.03
C ALA A 56 -0.02 -5.02 -1.49
N GLY A 57 1.27 -4.74 -1.70
CA GLY A 57 1.87 -4.72 -3.04
C GLY A 57 1.75 -6.05 -3.77
N GLY A 58 1.92 -7.18 -3.06
CA GLY A 58 1.71 -8.52 -3.61
C GLY A 58 0.26 -8.79 -4.02
N ILE A 59 -0.70 -8.35 -3.21
CA ILE A 59 -2.14 -8.45 -3.53
C ILE A 59 -2.49 -7.60 -4.75
N VAL A 60 -1.98 -6.38 -4.81
CA VAL A 60 -2.18 -5.46 -5.94
C VAL A 60 -1.61 -6.05 -7.21
N GLN A 61 -0.41 -6.65 -7.17
CA GLN A 61 0.16 -7.34 -8.33
C GLN A 61 -0.70 -8.53 -8.77
N SER A 62 -1.17 -9.37 -7.85
CA SER A 62 -2.03 -10.52 -8.18
C SER A 62 -3.36 -10.06 -8.80
N THR A 63 -3.86 -8.90 -8.36
CA THR A 63 -5.06 -8.27 -8.92
C THR A 63 -4.80 -7.73 -10.32
N ALA A 64 -3.62 -7.12 -10.56
CA ALA A 64 -3.20 -6.68 -11.90
C ALA A 64 -3.18 -7.85 -12.88
N ASP A 65 -2.53 -8.96 -12.50
CA ASP A 65 -2.43 -10.16 -13.34
C ASP A 65 -3.82 -10.77 -13.66
N SER A 66 -4.74 -10.70 -12.69
CA SER A 66 -6.13 -11.14 -12.86
C SER A 66 -6.91 -10.25 -13.82
N VAL A 67 -6.70 -8.93 -13.74
CA VAL A 67 -7.31 -7.94 -14.63
C VAL A 67 -6.82 -8.11 -16.06
N ASP A 68 -5.53 -8.34 -16.26
CA ASP A 68 -4.95 -8.62 -17.59
C ASP A 68 -5.54 -9.91 -18.19
N SER A 69 -5.62 -10.98 -17.39
CA SER A 69 -6.22 -12.26 -17.80
C SER A 69 -7.69 -12.10 -18.19
N PHE A 70 -8.46 -11.34 -17.40
CA PHE A 70 -9.86 -11.06 -17.68
C PHE A 70 -10.03 -10.23 -18.96
N SER A 71 -9.19 -9.21 -19.17
CA SER A 71 -9.19 -8.39 -20.38
C SER A 71 -8.98 -9.26 -21.64
N ALA A 72 -7.97 -10.15 -21.60
CA ALA A 72 -7.71 -11.09 -22.68
C ALA A 72 -8.88 -12.05 -22.92
N PHE A 73 -9.50 -12.57 -21.85
CA PHE A 73 -10.70 -13.40 -21.95
C PHE A 73 -11.85 -12.65 -22.61
N ALA A 74 -12.16 -11.44 -22.15
CA ALA A 74 -13.26 -10.63 -22.67
C ALA A 74 -13.07 -10.30 -24.16
N GLN A 75 -11.83 -10.00 -24.57
CA GLN A 75 -11.50 -9.76 -25.97
C GLN A 75 -11.68 -11.02 -26.83
N ASN A 76 -11.16 -12.17 -26.40
CA ASN A 76 -11.32 -13.43 -27.13
C ASN A 76 -12.78 -13.86 -27.25
N ALA A 77 -13.54 -13.72 -26.16
CA ALA A 77 -14.95 -14.07 -26.16
C ALA A 77 -15.77 -13.10 -27.02
N SER A 78 -15.45 -11.80 -27.05
CA SER A 78 -16.04 -10.83 -27.99
C SER A 78 -15.82 -11.26 -29.44
N VAL A 79 -14.57 -11.59 -29.82
CA VAL A 79 -14.24 -12.06 -31.17
C VAL A 79 -15.01 -13.34 -31.52
N SER A 80 -15.05 -14.32 -30.61
CA SER A 80 -15.75 -15.58 -30.82
C SER A 80 -17.26 -15.39 -31.00
N VAL A 81 -17.87 -14.52 -30.20
CA VAL A 81 -19.31 -14.19 -30.32
C VAL A 81 -19.57 -13.48 -31.64
N ASN A 82 -18.69 -12.56 -32.06
CA ASN A 82 -18.83 -11.85 -33.33
C ASN A 82 -18.74 -12.80 -34.53
N GLN A 83 -17.78 -13.72 -34.52
CA GLN A 83 -17.66 -14.76 -35.56
C GLN A 83 -18.88 -15.68 -35.59
N SER A 84 -19.47 -15.97 -34.43
CA SER A 84 -20.69 -16.77 -34.35
C SER A 84 -21.90 -15.99 -34.90
N ALA A 85 -21.98 -14.69 -34.62
CA ALA A 85 -22.99 -13.79 -35.16
C ALA A 85 -22.90 -13.72 -36.69
N ASP A 86 -21.70 -13.53 -37.24
CA ASP A 86 -21.46 -13.53 -38.70
C ASP A 86 -21.91 -14.85 -39.35
N ALA A 87 -21.59 -16.00 -38.72
CA ALA A 87 -21.99 -17.30 -39.23
C ALA A 87 -23.51 -17.51 -39.20
N ILE A 88 -24.17 -17.04 -38.15
CA ILE A 88 -25.64 -17.10 -38.01
C ILE A 88 -26.29 -16.16 -39.02
N GLY A 89 -25.78 -14.95 -39.21
CA GLY A 89 -26.25 -14.02 -40.26
C GLY A 89 -26.15 -14.66 -41.65
N GLY A 90 -25.02 -15.30 -41.96
CA GLY A 90 -24.86 -16.04 -43.21
C GLY A 90 -25.82 -17.24 -43.36
N MET A 91 -26.29 -17.84 -42.27
CA MET A 91 -27.38 -18.82 -42.33
C MET A 91 -28.71 -18.16 -42.68
N GLY A 92 -28.99 -16.95 -42.16
CA GLY A 92 -30.14 -16.15 -42.53
C GLY A 92 -30.18 -15.88 -44.03
N ASP A 93 -29.06 -15.39 -44.59
CA ASP A 93 -28.89 -15.17 -46.03
C ASP A 93 -29.16 -16.44 -46.85
N ALA A 94 -28.65 -17.58 -46.40
CA ALA A 94 -28.85 -18.86 -47.07
C ALA A 94 -30.31 -19.31 -47.04
N VAL A 95 -31.01 -19.10 -45.92
CA VAL A 95 -32.45 -19.40 -45.77
C VAL A 95 -33.27 -18.48 -46.68
N THR A 96 -32.96 -17.19 -46.75
CA THR A 96 -33.58 -16.23 -47.68
C THR A 96 -33.39 -16.68 -49.12
N THR A 97 -32.16 -17.01 -49.51
CA THR A 97 -31.83 -17.50 -50.87
C THR A 97 -32.60 -18.78 -51.22
N PHE A 98 -32.78 -19.67 -50.24
CA PHE A 98 -33.58 -20.88 -50.43
C PHE A 98 -35.07 -20.57 -50.61
N ALA A 99 -35.61 -19.62 -49.83
CA ALA A 99 -36.97 -19.15 -49.98
C ALA A 99 -37.23 -18.54 -51.37
N ASP A 100 -36.31 -17.70 -51.87
CA ASP A 100 -36.34 -17.12 -53.23
C ASP A 100 -36.37 -18.22 -54.31
N SER A 101 -35.51 -19.23 -54.15
CA SER A 101 -35.41 -20.35 -55.08
C SER A 101 -36.71 -21.16 -55.14
N LEU A 102 -37.33 -21.43 -53.99
CA LEU A 102 -38.62 -22.11 -53.92
C LEU A 102 -39.75 -21.26 -54.50
N GLY A 103 -39.75 -19.95 -54.23
CA GLY A 103 -40.75 -19.01 -54.76
C GLY A 103 -40.74 -18.90 -56.29
N SER A 104 -39.62 -19.25 -56.92
CA SER A 104 -39.47 -19.31 -58.38
C SER A 104 -40.08 -20.58 -59.02
N ILE A 105 -40.51 -21.57 -58.21
CA ILE A 105 -41.08 -22.83 -58.70
C ILE A 105 -42.61 -22.66 -58.93
N PRO A 106 -43.13 -22.99 -60.13
CA PRO A 106 -44.56 -22.94 -60.40
C PRO A 106 -45.36 -23.86 -59.47
N TYR A 107 -46.50 -23.35 -58.96
CA TYR A 107 -47.39 -24.05 -58.02
C TYR A 107 -46.81 -24.32 -56.63
N MET A 108 -45.69 -23.70 -56.25
CA MET A 108 -45.19 -23.75 -54.87
C MET A 108 -46.20 -23.09 -53.91
N PRO A 109 -46.52 -23.70 -52.76
CA PRO A 109 -47.34 -23.06 -51.74
C PRO A 109 -46.64 -21.83 -51.16
N SER A 110 -47.36 -20.69 -51.12
CA SER A 110 -46.81 -19.44 -50.59
C SER A 110 -46.56 -19.49 -49.09
N GLU A 111 -47.24 -20.38 -48.37
CA GLU A 111 -47.05 -20.58 -46.93
C GLU A 111 -45.66 -21.13 -46.61
N ALA A 112 -45.11 -21.98 -47.48
CA ALA A 112 -43.78 -22.58 -47.30
C ALA A 112 -42.67 -21.52 -47.46
N THR A 113 -42.76 -20.67 -48.49
CA THR A 113 -41.80 -19.57 -48.69
C THR A 113 -41.94 -18.51 -47.61
N THR A 114 -43.17 -18.20 -47.17
CA THR A 114 -43.42 -17.23 -46.09
C THR A 114 -42.84 -17.70 -44.76
N ALA A 115 -42.97 -18.98 -44.42
CA ALA A 115 -42.39 -19.54 -43.20
C ALA A 115 -40.85 -19.49 -43.20
N LEU A 116 -40.23 -19.65 -44.38
CA LEU A 116 -38.77 -19.54 -44.53
C LEU A 116 -38.29 -18.10 -44.36
N TYR A 117 -38.95 -17.12 -44.98
CA TYR A 117 -38.61 -15.71 -44.75
C TYR A 117 -38.74 -15.32 -43.28
N SER A 118 -39.84 -15.71 -42.62
CA SER A 118 -40.00 -15.45 -41.18
C SER A 118 -38.92 -16.13 -40.33
N SER A 119 -38.39 -17.28 -40.77
CA SER A 119 -37.26 -17.93 -40.10
C SER A 119 -35.95 -17.18 -40.36
N ALA A 120 -35.72 -16.70 -41.58
CA ALA A 120 -34.55 -15.89 -41.92
C ALA A 120 -34.52 -14.58 -41.10
N ASP A 121 -35.65 -13.88 -41.02
CA ASP A 121 -35.79 -12.66 -40.20
C ASP A 121 -35.43 -12.94 -38.72
N GLY A 122 -35.93 -14.06 -38.17
CA GLY A 122 -35.60 -14.45 -36.79
C GLY A 122 -34.14 -14.84 -36.59
N ILE A 123 -33.49 -15.39 -37.62
CA ILE A 123 -32.06 -15.71 -37.61
C ILE A 123 -31.23 -14.42 -37.67
N GLU A 124 -31.59 -13.46 -38.51
CA GLU A 124 -30.93 -12.15 -38.58
C GLU A 124 -31.06 -11.38 -37.27
N GLU A 125 -32.25 -11.39 -36.65
CA GLU A 125 -32.46 -10.74 -35.35
C GLU A 125 -31.56 -11.37 -34.27
N ALA A 126 -31.44 -12.71 -34.26
CA ALA A 126 -30.54 -13.41 -33.35
C ALA A 126 -29.07 -13.04 -33.58
N ALA A 127 -28.61 -12.94 -34.83
CA ALA A 127 -27.27 -12.45 -35.17
C ALA A 127 -27.05 -11.02 -34.67
N GLY A 128 -28.04 -10.14 -34.83
CA GLY A 128 -28.04 -8.77 -34.32
C GLY A 128 -27.80 -8.70 -32.81
N TYR A 129 -28.57 -9.45 -32.01
CA TYR A 129 -28.37 -9.51 -30.56
C TYR A 129 -26.97 -10.02 -30.16
N MET A 130 -26.41 -10.93 -30.95
CA MET A 130 -25.06 -11.43 -30.72
C MET A 130 -23.99 -10.38 -31.02
N HIS A 131 -24.13 -9.59 -32.08
CA HIS A 131 -23.25 -8.44 -32.34
C HIS A 131 -23.30 -7.40 -31.22
N GLU A 132 -24.49 -7.08 -30.71
CA GLU A 132 -24.66 -6.17 -29.57
C GLU A 132 -23.99 -6.72 -28.30
N THR A 133 -24.06 -8.04 -28.10
CA THR A 133 -23.37 -8.74 -27.01
C THR A 133 -21.85 -8.60 -27.18
N ALA A 134 -21.31 -8.88 -28.37
CA ALA A 134 -19.89 -8.73 -28.66
C ALA A 134 -19.39 -7.29 -28.45
N ALA A 135 -20.19 -6.29 -28.86
CA ALA A 135 -19.89 -4.87 -28.63
C ALA A 135 -19.88 -4.52 -27.13
N SER A 136 -20.84 -5.05 -26.36
CA SER A 136 -20.89 -4.87 -24.90
C SER A 136 -19.65 -5.45 -24.22
N MET A 137 -19.15 -6.60 -24.69
CA MET A 137 -17.91 -7.20 -24.19
C MET A 137 -16.65 -6.36 -24.53
N SER A 138 -16.64 -5.73 -25.70
CA SER A 138 -15.59 -4.77 -26.05
C SER A 138 -15.59 -3.57 -25.10
N ASN A 139 -16.77 -3.06 -24.73
CA ASN A 139 -16.89 -1.99 -23.75
C ASN A 139 -16.41 -2.41 -22.36
N VAL A 140 -16.71 -3.64 -21.92
CA VAL A 140 -16.18 -4.21 -20.68
C VAL A 140 -14.65 -4.21 -20.70
N THR A 141 -14.03 -4.63 -21.81
CA THR A 141 -12.57 -4.60 -21.99
C THR A 141 -12.02 -3.16 -21.82
N GLY A 142 -12.71 -2.16 -22.37
CA GLY A 142 -12.41 -0.74 -22.16
C GLY A 142 -12.40 -0.32 -20.69
N ASN A 143 -13.43 -0.73 -19.94
CA ASN A 143 -13.53 -0.46 -18.50
C ASN A 143 -12.44 -1.19 -17.71
N THR A 144 -12.12 -2.43 -18.08
CA THR A 144 -11.03 -3.21 -17.48
C THR A 144 -9.68 -2.52 -17.63
N MET A 145 -9.39 -1.89 -18.79
CA MET A 145 -8.17 -1.11 -18.98
C MET A 145 -8.10 0.12 -18.06
N SER A 146 -9.23 0.78 -17.80
CA SER A 146 -9.28 1.89 -16.82
C SER A 146 -8.97 1.40 -15.40
N THR A 147 -9.51 0.24 -15.03
CA THR A 147 -9.19 -0.40 -13.75
C THR A 147 -7.70 -0.77 -13.66
N ALA A 148 -7.10 -1.29 -14.73
CA ALA A 148 -5.67 -1.60 -14.79
C ALA A 148 -4.80 -0.36 -14.54
N ALA A 149 -5.15 0.78 -15.14
CA ALA A 149 -4.45 2.04 -14.90
C ALA A 149 -4.54 2.48 -13.42
N GLY A 150 -5.72 2.34 -12.79
CA GLY A 150 -5.89 2.62 -11.37
C GLY A 150 -5.06 1.70 -10.46
N ILE A 151 -4.96 0.42 -10.81
CA ILE A 151 -4.11 -0.57 -10.12
C ILE A 151 -2.63 -0.18 -10.23
N GLN A 152 -2.18 0.27 -11.40
CA GLN A 152 -0.81 0.72 -11.60
C GLN A 152 -0.48 1.94 -10.73
N GLN A 153 -1.40 2.92 -10.65
CA GLN A 153 -1.25 4.06 -9.74
C GLN A 153 -1.14 3.60 -8.29
N LEU A 154 -2.03 2.71 -7.84
CA LEU A 154 -2.00 2.19 -6.48
C LEU A 154 -0.67 1.47 -6.16
N LYS A 155 -0.11 0.74 -7.12
CA LYS A 155 1.19 0.08 -6.99
C LYS A 155 2.32 1.10 -6.78
N GLU A 156 2.28 2.20 -7.52
CA GLU A 156 3.25 3.29 -7.38
C GLU A 156 3.12 3.99 -6.01
N ASP A 157 1.89 4.24 -5.57
CA ASP A 157 1.60 4.84 -4.27
C ASP A 157 2.13 3.95 -3.12
N ILE A 158 1.84 2.64 -3.15
CA ILE A 158 2.36 1.68 -2.16
C ILE A 158 3.89 1.71 -2.12
N ASN A 159 4.54 1.69 -3.29
CA ASN A 159 6.00 1.72 -3.34
C ASN A 159 6.57 3.04 -2.78
N SER A 160 5.91 4.17 -3.06
CA SER A 160 6.25 5.47 -2.50
C SER A 160 6.12 5.49 -0.97
N ASP A 161 5.05 4.89 -0.44
CA ASP A 161 4.81 4.79 1.01
C ASP A 161 5.89 3.95 1.71
N VAL A 162 6.28 2.81 1.12
CA VAL A 162 7.38 1.97 1.63
C VAL A 162 8.67 2.76 1.72
N VAL A 163 9.04 3.47 0.65
CA VAL A 163 10.27 4.29 0.61
C VAL A 163 10.20 5.41 1.66
N SER A 164 9.05 6.06 1.81
CA SER A 164 8.84 7.13 2.77
C SER A 164 8.96 6.65 4.22
N LEU A 165 8.39 5.48 4.53
CA LEU A 165 8.52 4.81 5.83
C LEU A 165 9.97 4.43 6.14
N GLN A 166 10.69 3.86 5.16
CA GLN A 166 12.11 3.52 5.32
C GLN A 166 12.96 4.76 5.62
N LYS A 167 12.69 5.88 4.94
CA LYS A 167 13.37 7.15 5.20
C LYS A 167 13.06 7.66 6.60
N THR A 168 11.80 7.58 7.03
CA THR A 168 11.38 7.99 8.38
C THR A 168 12.05 7.13 9.45
N LYS A 169 12.16 5.81 9.22
CA LYS A 169 12.91 4.89 10.09
C LYS A 169 14.37 5.32 10.25
N LYS A 170 15.05 5.61 9.14
CA LYS A 170 16.43 6.09 9.17
C LYS A 170 16.58 7.40 9.95
N GLN A 171 15.66 8.35 9.76
CA GLN A 171 15.66 9.61 10.52
C GLN A 171 15.47 9.37 12.02
N LEU A 172 14.64 8.40 12.39
CA LEU A 172 14.47 8.00 13.78
C LEU A 172 15.74 7.38 14.38
N ASP A 173 16.49 6.58 13.61
CA ASP A 173 17.80 6.05 14.00
C ASP A 173 18.78 7.21 14.31
N ASP A 174 18.85 8.20 13.40
CA ASP A 174 19.72 9.38 13.54
C ASP A 174 19.35 10.23 14.77
N ILE A 175 18.05 10.43 15.01
CA ILE A 175 17.54 11.18 16.18
C ILE A 175 17.88 10.44 17.48
N SER A 176 17.64 9.13 17.53
CA SER A 176 17.96 8.30 18.70
C SER A 176 19.45 8.36 19.03
N GLY A 177 20.31 8.23 18.01
CA GLY A 177 21.76 8.38 18.17
C GLY A 177 22.16 9.76 18.70
N THR A 178 21.59 10.83 18.14
CA THR A 178 21.86 12.21 18.56
C THR A 178 21.42 12.46 20.01
N LEU A 179 20.24 11.97 20.40
CA LEU A 179 19.74 12.10 21.77
C LEU A 179 20.64 11.39 22.78
N LYS A 180 21.12 10.18 22.46
CA LYS A 180 22.06 9.46 23.33
C LYS A 180 23.37 10.21 23.52
N ILE A 181 23.95 10.74 22.44
CA ILE A 181 25.18 11.55 22.52
C ILE A 181 24.94 12.79 23.40
N GLY A 182 23.83 13.51 23.16
CA GLY A 182 23.46 14.67 23.97
C GLY A 182 23.29 14.32 25.45
N LEU A 183 22.65 13.19 25.75
CA LEU A 183 22.47 12.69 27.11
C LEU A 183 23.81 12.37 27.79
N VAL A 184 24.73 11.67 27.10
CA VAL A 184 26.06 11.36 27.62
C VAL A 184 26.85 12.63 27.93
N LEU A 185 26.90 13.58 26.99
CA LEU A 185 27.62 14.84 27.17
C LEU A 185 27.02 15.68 28.30
N GLY A 186 25.69 15.78 28.35
CA GLY A 186 24.97 16.50 29.40
C GLY A 186 25.23 15.90 30.79
N SER A 187 25.16 14.57 30.92
CA SER A 187 25.47 13.88 32.17
C SER A 187 26.92 14.04 32.60
N LEU A 188 27.88 13.99 31.66
CA LEU A 188 29.29 14.22 31.97
C LEU A 188 29.54 15.62 32.51
N LEU A 189 28.96 16.65 31.88
CA LEU A 189 29.06 18.04 32.34
C LEU A 189 28.46 18.23 33.73
N ALA A 190 27.28 17.64 33.98
CA ALA A 190 26.64 17.66 35.29
C ALA A 190 27.50 16.98 36.37
N LEU A 191 28.08 15.80 36.07
CA LEU A 191 28.98 15.11 36.98
C LEU A 191 30.21 15.94 37.32
N LEU A 192 30.86 16.56 36.33
CA LEU A 192 32.02 17.44 36.54
C LEU A 192 31.67 18.62 37.46
N MET A 193 30.52 19.26 37.26
CA MET A 193 30.05 20.35 38.12
C MET A 193 29.90 19.88 39.58
N PHE A 194 29.27 18.73 39.82
CA PHE A 194 29.10 18.22 41.19
C PHE A 194 30.43 17.81 41.83
N VAL A 195 31.34 17.17 41.07
CA VAL A 195 32.67 16.78 41.58
C VAL A 195 33.50 18.01 41.93
N LEU A 196 33.53 19.03 41.07
CA LEU A 196 34.27 20.27 41.33
C LEU A 196 33.72 21.03 42.56
N ASN A 197 32.39 21.09 42.69
CA ASN A 197 31.75 21.68 43.87
C ASN A 197 32.08 20.89 45.14
N GLY A 198 31.98 19.55 45.11
CA GLY A 198 32.34 18.69 46.24
C GLY A 198 33.81 18.83 46.65
N LEU A 199 34.74 18.90 45.69
CA LEU A 199 36.16 19.15 45.92
C LEU A 199 36.42 20.50 46.58
N ASN A 200 35.71 21.56 46.16
CA ASN A 200 35.83 22.88 46.77
C ASN A 200 35.39 22.86 48.24
N PHE A 201 34.26 22.22 48.56
CA PHE A 201 33.83 22.05 49.96
C PHE A 201 34.81 21.18 50.78
N TYR A 202 35.36 20.12 50.18
CA TYR A 202 36.36 19.29 50.85
C TYR A 202 37.65 20.06 51.17
N ARG A 203 38.09 20.96 50.29
CA ARG A 203 39.25 21.82 50.54
C ARG A 203 39.01 22.81 51.68
N GLN A 204 37.79 23.31 51.88
CA GLN A 204 37.46 24.21 52.99
C GLN A 204 37.44 23.50 54.36
N LEU A 205 37.37 22.17 54.40
CA LEU A 205 37.42 21.37 55.63
C LEU A 205 38.84 21.08 56.12
N LYS A 206 39.85 21.19 55.25
CA LYS A 206 41.27 20.98 55.58
C LYS A 206 41.91 22.27 56.06
#